data_AF-A0A482RK27-F1
#
_entry.id   AF-A0A482RK27-F1
#
_cell.length_a   1.000
_cell.length_b   1.000
_cell.length_c   1.000
_cell.angle_alpha   90.00
_cell.angle_beta   90.00
_cell.angle_gamma   90.00
#
_symmetry.space_group_name_H-M   'P 1'
#
loop_
_entity.id
_entity.type
_entity.pdbx_description
1 polymer ?
#
loop_
_entity_poly.entity_id
_entity_poly.type
_entity_poly.pdbx_seq_one_letter_code
_entity_poly.pdbx_strand_id
1 'polypeptide(L)' 'ACICGDIVNELPLAQPTVSQHLKELKNAGLITGEIEGNAICYCINQKTFSKLQQFFTRINTKIEKKNNCC' A
#
# COMPACT_ATOMS: atom_id res chain seq x y z
N ALA A 1 -8.92 4.52 8.30
CA ALA A 1 -8.51 5.92 8.14
C ALA A 1 -8.17 6.13 6.67
N CYS A 2 -8.74 7.16 6.04
CA CYS A 2 -8.34 7.63 4.72
C CYS A 2 -7.34 8.77 4.91
N ILE A 3 -6.36 8.88 4.02
CA ILE A 3 -5.26 9.85 4.09
C ILE A 3 -5.44 10.82 2.92
N CYS A 4 -5.63 12.09 3.23
CA CYS A 4 -5.84 13.15 2.25
C CYS A 4 -4.58 14.01 2.19
N GLY A 5 -3.71 13.80 1.19
CA GLY A 5 -2.49 14.59 1.03
C GLY A 5 -1.42 14.44 2.14
N ASP A 6 -1.76 13.94 3.33
CA ASP A 6 -0.83 13.89 4.48
C ASP A 6 0.35 12.94 4.26
N ILE A 7 0.19 11.89 3.43
CA ILE A 7 1.29 10.95 3.14
C ILE A 7 2.47 11.63 2.41
N VAL A 8 2.21 12.77 1.74
CA VAL A 8 3.26 13.59 1.11
C VAL A 8 4.10 14.29 2.17
N ASN A 9 3.52 14.62 3.32
CA ASN A 9 4.20 15.29 4.42
C ASN A 9 4.96 14.30 5.33
N GLU A 10 4.53 13.03 5.40
CA GLU A 10 5.16 11.98 6.22
C GLU A 10 6.35 11.29 5.53
N LEU A 11 6.46 11.39 4.20
CA LEU A 11 7.57 10.83 3.44
C LEU A 11 8.52 11.96 3.01
N PRO A 12 9.85 11.84 3.22
CA PRO A 12 10.83 12.83 2.77
C PRO A 12 11.09 12.72 1.26
N LEU A 13 10.02 12.72 0.46
CA LEU A 13 10.04 12.58 -1.00
C LEU A 13 9.35 13.78 -1.65
N ALA A 14 9.81 14.15 -2.83
CA ALA A 14 9.18 15.21 -3.60
C ALA A 14 7.73 14.83 -3.97
N GLN A 15 6.82 15.82 -3.96
CA GLN A 15 5.40 15.63 -4.28
C GLN A 15 5.15 14.86 -5.60
N PRO A 16 5.85 15.11 -6.72
CA PRO A 16 5.67 14.34 -7.95
C PRO A 16 5.99 12.85 -7.78
N THR A 17 7.03 12.53 -6.99
CA THR A 17 7.45 11.16 -6.69
C THR A 17 6.39 10.45 -5.86
N VAL A 18 5.85 11.10 -4.83
CA VAL A 18 4.78 10.52 -4.01
C VAL A 18 3.51 10.30 -4.84
N SER A 19 3.11 11.27 -5.69
CA SER A 19 1.97 11.10 -6.60
C SER A 19 2.15 9.93 -7.57
N GLN A 20 3.36 9.72 -8.09
CA GLN A 20 3.67 8.57 -8.93
C GLN A 20 3.50 7.25 -8.17
N HIS A 21 4.06 7.14 -6.96
CA HIS A 21 3.88 5.94 -6.13
C HIS A 21 2.41 5.67 -5.79
N LEU A 22 1.65 6.70 -5.41
CA LEU A 22 0.22 6.56 -5.12
C LEU A 22 -0.58 6.13 -6.35
N LYS A 23 -0.22 6.62 -7.54
CA LYS A 23 -0.82 6.17 -8.80
C LYS A 23 -0.56 4.68 -9.03
N GLU A 24 0.67 4.21 -8.84
CA GLU A 24 0.98 2.79 -9.01
C GLU A 24 0.33 1.90 -7.95
N LEU A 25 0.27 2.35 -6.69
CA LEU A 25 -0.46 1.64 -5.64
C LEU A 25 -1.97 1.54 -5.94
N LYS A 26 -2.54 2.60 -6.52
CA LYS A 26 -3.95 2.60 -6.98
C LYS A 26 -4.13 1.64 -8.16
N ASN A 27 -3.23 1.68 -9.15
CA ASN A 27 -3.24 0.76 -10.29
C ASN A 27 -3.14 -0.70 -9.85
N ALA A 28 -2.32 -0.99 -8.84
CA ALA A 28 -2.19 -2.31 -8.22
C ALA A 28 -3.41 -2.72 -7.38
N GLY A 29 -4.41 -1.85 -7.20
CA GLY A 29 -5.61 -2.11 -6.42
C GLY A 29 -5.38 -2.18 -4.90
N LEU A 30 -4.24 -1.68 -4.43
CA LEU A 30 -3.86 -1.67 -3.00
C LEU A 30 -4.51 -0.52 -2.25
N ILE A 31 -4.72 0.60 -2.94
CA ILE A 31 -5.40 1.78 -2.42
C ILE A 31 -6.52 2.20 -3.37
N THR A 32 -7.55 2.83 -2.81
CA THR A 32 -8.63 3.49 -3.55
C THR A 32 -8.44 5.00 -3.42
N GLY A 33 -8.66 5.75 -4.49
CA GLY A 33 -8.58 7.20 -4.46
C GLY A 33 -9.94 7.81 -4.77
N GLU A 34 -10.44 8.65 -3.88
CA GLU A 34 -11.67 9.44 -4.04
C GLU A 34 -11.30 10.92 -4.15
N ILE A 35 -12.04 11.67 -4.99
CA ILE A 35 -11.80 13.09 -5.21
C ILE A 35 -12.72 13.85 -4.26
N GLU A 36 -12.15 14.54 -3.28
CA GLU A 36 -12.88 15.42 -2.36
C GLU A 36 -12.46 16.88 -2.63
N GLY A 37 -13.28 17.59 -3.40
CA GLY A 37 -12.99 18.97 -3.81
C GLY A 37 -11.74 19.08 -4.68
N ASN A 38 -10.73 19.83 -4.21
CA ASN A 38 -9.47 20.04 -4.93
C ASN A 38 -8.37 19.03 -4.56
N ALA A 39 -8.66 18.10 -3.63
CA ALA A 39 -7.70 17.11 -3.15
C ALA A 39 -8.12 15.69 -3.53
N ILE A 40 -7.12 14.82 -3.71
CA ILE A 40 -7.36 13.38 -3.87
C ILE A 40 -7.06 12.73 -2.52
N CYS A 41 -8.08 12.10 -1.94
CA CYS A 41 -7.95 11.30 -0.73
C CYS A 41 -7.73 9.85 -1.10
N TYR A 42 -6.73 9.22 -0.48
CA TYR A 42 -6.43 7.81 -0.69
C TYR A 42 -6.79 6.99 0.55
N CYS A 43 -7.47 5.87 0.34
CA CYS A 43 -7.82 4.91 1.38
C CYS A 43 -7.18 3.56 1.07
N ILE A 44 -6.78 2.82 2.10
CA ILE A 44 -6.29 1.45 1.92
C ILE A 44 -7.44 0.54 1.52
N ASN A 45 -7.23 -0.26 0.47
CA ASN A 45 -8.17 -1.30 0.10
C ASN A 45 -8.01 -2.51 1.04
N GLN A 46 -8.82 -2.56 2.10
CA GLN A 46 -8.79 -3.64 3.09
C GLN A 46 -8.89 -5.03 2.45
N LYS A 47 -9.71 -5.21 1.41
CA LYS A 47 -9.89 -6.52 0.77
C LYS A 47 -8.60 -7.01 0.12
N THR A 48 -7.87 -6.13 -0.55
CA THR A 48 -6.59 -6.48 -1.19
C THR A 48 -5.50 -6.67 -0.14
N PHE A 49 -5.46 -5.82 0.90
CA PHE A 49 -4.50 -5.95 1.99
C PHE A 49 -4.68 -7.24 2.79
N SER A 50 -5.92 -7.69 3.04
CA SER A 50 -6.17 -8.98 3.70
C SER A 50 -5.63 -10.15 2.87
N LYS A 51 -5.73 -10.10 1.53
CA LYS A 51 -5.14 -11.11 0.65
C LYS A 51 -3.61 -11.08 0.72
N LEU A 52 -3.00 -9.90 0.71
CA LEU A 52 -1.56 -9.74 0.88
C LEU A 52 -1.08 -10.28 2.22
N GLN A 53 -1.78 -9.96 3.31
CA GLN A 53 -1.44 -10.46 4.64
C GLN A 53 -1.48 -11.99 4.67
N GLN A 54 -2.52 -12.61 4.13
CA GLN A 54 -2.60 -14.07 4.02
C GLN A 54 -1.45 -14.66 3.18
N PHE A 55 -1.09 -13.99 2.08
CA PHE A 55 0.01 -14.39 1.23
C PHE A 55 1.35 -14.33 1.98
N PHE A 56 1.64 -13.23 2.67
CA PHE A 56 2.84 -13.08 3.49
C PHE A 56 2.89 -14.09 4.64
N THR A 57 1.78 -14.33 5.35
CA THR A 57 1.70 -15.38 6.37
C THR A 57 2.02 -16.76 5.80
N ARG A 58 1.51 -17.06 4.60
CA ARG A 58 1.79 -18.33 3.90
C ARG A 58 3.24 -18.45 3.46
N ILE A 59 3.87 -17.35 3.05
CA ILE A 59 5.31 -17.32 2.76
C ILE A 59 6.11 -17.54 4.04
N ASN A 60 5.81 -16.78 5.10
CA ASN A 60 6.54 -16.83 6.35
C ASN A 60 6.51 -18.24 6.97
N THR A 61 5.33 -18.85 7.03
CA THR A 61 5.18 -20.25 7.50
C THR A 61 5.95 -21.27 6.65
N LYS A 62 6.16 -21.02 5.35
CA LYS A 62 7.01 -21.87 4.51
C LYS A 62 8.50 -21.63 4.76
N ILE A 63 8.90 -20.37 5.00
CA ILE A 63 10.29 -20.01 5.33
C ILE A 63 10.68 -20.63 6.67
N GLU A 64 9.86 -20.46 7.71
CA GLU A 64 10.11 -21.02 9.05
C GLU A 64 10.20 -22.55 9.07
N LYS A 65 9.43 -23.23 8.21
CA LYS A 65 9.50 -24.70 8.08
C LYS A 65 10.71 -25.18 7.29
N LYS A 66 11.41 -24.29 6.59
CA LYS A 66 12.59 -24.60 5.78
C LYS A 66 13.86 -24.14 6.50
N ASN A 67 14.06 -24.64 7.73
CA ASN A 67 15.29 -24.42 8.52
C ASN A 67 16.53 -25.13 7.94
N ASN A 68 16.40 -25.86 6.84
CA ASN A 68 17.54 -26.24 5.99
C ASN A 68 17.46 -25.45 4.70
N CYS A 69 17.91 -24.19 4.76
CA CYS A 69 18.49 -23.57 3.57
C CYS A 69 19.87 -24.20 3.37
N CYS A 70 20.23 -24.46 2.10
CA CYS A 70 21.47 -25.14 1.71
C CYS A 70 22.72 -24.57 2.39
#